data_AF-A7RJ04-F1
#
_entry.id   AF-A7RJ04-F1
#
_cell.length_a   1.000
_cell.length_b   1.000
_cell.length_c   1.000
_cell.angle_alpha   90.00
_cell.angle_beta   90.00
_cell.angle_gamma   90.00
#
_symmetry.space_group_name_H-M   'P 1'
#
loop_
_entity.id
_entity.type
_entity.pdbx_description
1 polymer ?
#
loop_
_entity_poly.entity_id
_entity_poly.type
_entity_poly.pdbx_seq_one_letter_code
_entity_poly.pdbx_strand_id
1 'polypeptide(L)'
;WAWTNETLFPALYEPQWYNGKPFEYDEGFISSREAFIVGMPRLRQVRLKPEDKTPWNMPMWKPVRNLTRSMSILKLQDICPKPWRYKSADALSSLSFTGLDSFYDGGGFVADLGYNIWQARNVVSVLRDNSWIDDKTAAVFVEFTVFEPTTSLFSAVKYLYERFRTGGTNTRATVRTLVLYASADTNMQSFFQVCQLMLMLMILFFLFVEFGKIYRQGREYPKQFWNWMELIQILSTVAAIVMFFFKEKYTSEFVQRVRDNPFETSSMDYIVLWSDCEIYLLSLVIFIITIKFLRLIRFNRSICQMTGTMTRSAKSIANFFIVFVSVLLAYTQLGFLAFGSRSTPYSSFFQSLRSCLQMVLGGDMHFFELQDINRILGPAFAFVYMLSMNMILLNMFLAILNDSYEETKFEGERFRDAELAEFMVEYFSKNLLRIKTNLNKL
;
A
#
# COMPACT_ATOMS: atom_id res chain seq x y z
N TRP A 1 22.98 16.55 6.47
CA TRP A 1 23.73 16.62 7.74
C TRP A 1 23.15 17.62 8.74
N ALA A 2 22.80 18.87 8.35
CA ALA A 2 22.11 19.80 9.27
C ALA A 2 20.81 19.19 9.85
N TRP A 3 19.94 18.71 8.95
CA TRP A 3 18.69 18.02 9.32
C TRP A 3 18.88 16.85 10.30
N THR A 4 19.94 16.05 10.15
CA THR A 4 20.19 14.93 11.08
C THR A 4 20.51 15.42 12.49
N ASN A 5 21.27 16.52 12.62
CA ASN A 5 21.70 17.03 13.93
C ASN A 5 20.65 17.92 14.61
N GLU A 6 19.90 18.69 13.82
CA GLU A 6 18.93 19.68 14.33
C GLU A 6 17.50 19.13 14.46
N THR A 7 17.14 18.13 13.66
CA THR A 7 15.75 17.60 13.64
C THR A 7 15.71 16.14 14.06
N LEU A 8 16.45 15.27 13.38
CA LEU A 8 16.34 13.82 13.60
C LEU A 8 16.81 13.42 15.01
N PHE A 9 17.99 13.87 15.43
CA PHE A 9 18.56 13.45 16.72
C PHE A 9 17.80 13.97 17.93
N PRO A 10 17.40 15.25 18.00
CA PRO A 10 16.54 15.70 19.09
C PRO A 10 15.21 14.93 19.12
N ALA A 11 14.62 14.66 17.95
CA ALA A 11 13.36 13.91 17.87
C ALA A 11 13.48 12.46 18.37
N LEU A 12 14.61 11.79 18.12
CA LEU A 12 14.84 10.40 18.49
C LEU A 12 15.37 10.21 19.92
N TYR A 13 16.23 11.10 20.41
CA TYR A 13 17.04 10.87 21.60
C TYR A 13 16.87 11.89 22.72
N GLU A 14 16.15 13.01 22.51
CA GLU A 14 15.96 14.04 23.55
C GLU A 14 14.49 14.07 24.05
N PRO A 15 14.11 13.19 25.00
CA PRO A 15 12.86 13.32 25.72
C PRO A 15 12.97 14.43 26.78
N GLN A 16 12.61 15.66 26.42
CA GLN A 16 12.54 16.76 27.40
C GLN A 16 11.12 16.89 27.97
N TRP A 17 11.01 17.18 29.27
CA TRP A 17 9.75 17.59 29.87
C TRP A 17 9.34 19.00 29.38
N TYR A 18 8.05 19.33 29.50
CA TYR A 18 7.52 20.67 29.22
C TYR A 18 8.21 21.79 30.02
N ASN A 19 8.86 21.43 31.13
CA ASN A 19 9.59 22.33 32.02
C ASN A 19 11.12 22.30 31.79
N GLY A 20 11.58 21.68 30.70
CA GLY A 20 13.01 21.58 30.34
C GLY A 20 13.83 20.62 31.21
N LYS A 21 13.21 19.87 32.13
CA LYS A 21 13.91 18.84 32.90
C LYS A 21 14.12 17.57 32.05
N PRO A 22 15.24 16.85 32.26
CA PRO A 22 15.44 15.55 31.61
C PRO A 22 14.38 14.55 32.10
N PHE A 23 13.92 13.70 31.19
CA PHE A 23 13.06 12.57 31.52
C PHE A 23 13.83 11.55 32.37
N GLU A 24 13.21 11.02 33.44
CA GLU A 24 13.88 10.16 34.45
C GLU A 24 14.22 8.74 33.95
N TYR A 25 13.72 8.34 32.78
CA TYR A 25 14.03 7.02 32.20
C TYR A 25 15.27 7.11 31.32
N ASP A 26 16.24 6.22 31.58
CA ASP A 26 17.60 6.35 31.06
C ASP A 26 17.70 6.25 29.53
N GLU A 27 16.81 5.54 28.81
CA GLU A 27 16.98 5.30 27.37
C GLU A 27 15.69 4.85 26.66
N GLY A 28 15.63 5.09 25.34
CA GLY A 28 14.72 4.42 24.40
C GLY A 28 13.43 5.15 24.03
N PHE A 29 12.89 6.04 24.86
CA PHE A 29 11.72 6.83 24.45
C PHE A 29 12.10 7.93 23.45
N ILE A 30 11.26 8.11 22.42
CA ILE A 30 11.38 9.24 21.50
C ILE A 30 10.95 10.54 22.20
N SER A 31 11.23 11.69 21.58
CA SER A 31 10.87 13.02 22.10
C SER A 31 9.40 13.19 22.50
N SER A 32 8.45 12.46 21.87
CA SER A 32 7.03 12.50 22.25
C SER A 32 6.74 11.87 23.62
N ARG A 33 7.61 10.93 24.06
CA ARG A 33 7.48 10.09 25.27
C ARG A 33 6.38 9.03 25.20
N GLU A 34 5.74 8.88 24.06
CA GLU A 34 4.71 7.86 23.84
C GLU A 34 5.38 6.57 23.33
N ALA A 35 6.19 6.70 22.27
CA ALA A 35 6.79 5.54 21.62
C ALA A 35 8.23 5.26 22.09
N PHE A 36 8.59 3.99 22.10
CA PHE A 36 9.88 3.44 22.47
C PHE A 36 10.62 2.91 21.24
N ILE A 37 11.87 3.30 21.02
CA ILE A 37 12.71 2.81 19.92
C ILE A 37 13.07 1.35 20.19
N VAL A 38 12.76 0.48 19.23
CA VAL A 38 13.15 -0.93 19.26
C VAL A 38 14.40 -1.13 18.42
N GLY A 39 15.49 -1.58 19.04
CA GLY A 39 16.79 -1.69 18.40
C GLY A 39 17.51 -0.34 18.33
N MET A 40 18.26 -0.12 17.25
CA MET A 40 18.98 1.12 17.00
C MET A 40 18.58 1.72 15.64
N PRO A 41 18.43 3.06 15.56
CA PRO A 41 18.32 3.74 14.28
C PRO A 41 19.57 3.54 13.43
N ARG A 42 19.38 3.34 12.13
CA ARG A 42 20.49 3.17 11.17
C ARG A 42 20.33 4.04 9.94
N LEU A 43 21.47 4.45 9.39
CA LEU A 43 21.57 5.05 8.06
C LEU A 43 22.00 3.97 7.08
N ARG A 44 21.24 3.77 6.01
CA ARG A 44 21.62 2.86 4.92
C ARG A 44 21.79 3.64 3.63
N GLN A 45 22.98 3.56 3.04
CA GLN A 45 23.31 4.24 1.80
C GLN A 45 23.33 3.26 0.63
N VAL A 46 22.79 3.75 -0.49
CA VAL A 46 22.86 3.12 -1.80
C VAL A 46 23.63 4.04 -2.74
N ARG A 47 24.58 3.45 -3.48
CA ARG A 47 25.49 4.16 -4.39
C ARG A 47 25.26 3.72 -5.83
N LEU A 48 25.50 4.61 -6.78
CA LEU A 48 25.35 4.35 -8.21
C LEU A 48 26.43 3.36 -8.69
N LYS A 49 26.03 2.30 -9.41
CA LYS A 49 26.94 1.28 -9.96
C LYS A 49 27.89 1.84 -11.04
N PRO A 50 29.08 1.24 -11.25
CA PRO A 50 29.57 0.00 -10.63
C PRO A 50 30.69 0.30 -9.62
N GLU A 51 30.35 0.62 -8.38
CA GLU A 51 31.32 0.51 -7.31
C GLU A 51 31.27 -0.89 -6.70
N ASP A 52 32.46 -1.37 -6.32
CA ASP A 52 32.68 -2.69 -5.75
C ASP A 52 31.75 -2.91 -4.55
N LYS A 53 30.81 -3.85 -4.69
CA LYS A 53 29.98 -4.39 -3.60
C LYS A 53 30.82 -5.29 -2.67
N THR A 54 32.10 -4.98 -2.50
CA THR A 54 33.02 -5.72 -1.66
C THR A 54 32.68 -5.47 -0.19
N PRO A 55 32.83 -6.49 0.67
CA PRO A 55 32.64 -6.31 2.11
C PRO A 55 33.71 -5.42 2.76
N TRP A 56 34.80 -5.09 2.06
CA TRP A 56 36.01 -4.53 2.63
C TRP A 56 36.44 -3.26 1.88
N ASN A 57 35.88 -2.12 2.28
CA ASN A 57 36.33 -0.81 1.84
C ASN A 57 36.80 0.02 3.05
N MET A 58 37.89 0.74 2.85
CA MET A 58 38.35 1.78 3.78
C MET A 58 37.47 3.03 3.66
N PRO A 59 37.54 3.96 4.64
CA PRO A 59 36.89 5.26 4.52
C PRO A 59 37.21 5.95 3.19
N MET A 60 36.23 6.70 2.66
CA MET A 60 36.23 7.25 1.30
C MET A 60 36.22 6.20 0.17
N TRP A 61 35.67 5.02 0.40
CA TRP A 61 35.44 4.00 -0.64
C TRP A 61 36.73 3.49 -1.30
N LYS A 62 37.84 3.50 -0.56
CA LYS A 62 39.13 3.02 -1.06
C LYS A 62 39.18 1.49 -0.96
N PRO A 63 39.28 0.75 -2.08
CA PRO A 63 39.32 -0.70 -2.04
C PRO A 63 40.63 -1.20 -1.43
N VAL A 64 40.56 -2.26 -0.62
CA VAL A 64 41.75 -2.92 -0.06
C VAL A 64 42.34 -3.86 -1.13
N ARG A 65 43.38 -3.40 -1.85
CA ARG A 65 43.92 -4.13 -3.02
C ARG A 65 44.89 -5.27 -2.70
N ASN A 66 45.37 -5.40 -1.45
CA ASN A 66 46.36 -6.39 -1.05
C ASN A 66 45.93 -7.14 0.22
N LEU A 67 44.85 -7.93 0.15
CA LEU A 67 44.59 -8.93 1.19
C LEU A 67 45.63 -10.06 1.05
N THR A 68 46.83 -9.89 1.60
CA THR A 68 47.71 -11.04 1.84
C THR A 68 46.96 -12.05 2.70
N ARG A 69 47.03 -13.34 2.35
CA ARG A 69 46.41 -14.47 3.10
C ARG A 69 46.72 -14.47 4.61
N SER A 70 47.68 -13.68 5.07
CA SER A 70 48.14 -13.52 6.47
C SER A 70 47.48 -12.36 7.25
N MET A 71 46.64 -11.52 6.64
CA MET A 71 45.92 -10.50 7.42
C MET A 71 44.81 -11.16 8.24
N SER A 72 44.90 -11.06 9.57
CA SER A 72 43.84 -11.54 10.45
C SER A 72 42.55 -10.74 10.24
N ILE A 73 41.40 -11.40 10.37
CA ILE A 73 40.07 -10.80 10.21
C ILE A 73 39.91 -9.56 11.11
N LEU A 74 40.48 -9.58 12.31
CA LEU A 74 40.47 -8.44 13.24
C LEU A 74 41.15 -7.20 12.66
N LYS A 75 42.34 -7.33 12.04
CA LYS A 75 43.01 -6.19 11.40
C LYS A 75 42.20 -5.61 10.24
N LEU A 76 41.52 -6.46 9.47
CA LEU A 76 40.60 -6.03 8.43
C LEU A 76 39.40 -5.28 9.01
N GLN A 77 38.94 -5.66 10.20
CA GLN A 77 37.83 -5.00 10.86
C GLN A 77 38.18 -3.61 11.36
N ASP A 78 39.41 -3.40 11.82
CA ASP A 78 39.93 -2.10 12.25
C ASP A 78 40.13 -1.16 11.05
N ILE A 79 40.68 -1.67 9.95
CA ILE A 79 40.96 -0.89 8.74
C ILE A 79 39.68 -0.53 7.97
N CYS A 80 38.70 -1.44 7.94
CA CYS A 80 37.43 -1.25 7.24
C CYS A 80 36.29 -1.15 8.25
N PRO A 81 35.91 0.03 8.74
CA PRO A 81 34.82 0.16 9.69
C PRO A 81 33.45 -0.24 9.08
N LYS A 82 32.50 -0.65 9.94
CA LYS A 82 31.17 -1.16 9.53
C LYS A 82 30.45 -0.30 8.46
N PRO A 83 30.44 1.05 8.54
CA PRO A 83 29.73 1.90 7.57
C PRO A 83 30.23 1.86 6.13
N TRP A 84 31.41 1.30 5.87
CA TRP A 84 31.98 1.15 4.53
C TRP A 84 31.95 -0.30 4.04
N ARG A 85 31.36 -1.23 4.82
CA ARG A 85 31.19 -2.63 4.42
C ARG A 85 29.84 -2.82 3.75
N TYR A 86 29.85 -3.32 2.51
CA TYR A 86 28.61 -3.62 1.80
C TYR A 86 27.91 -4.82 2.46
N LYS A 87 26.61 -4.69 2.72
CA LYS A 87 25.74 -5.79 3.12
C LYS A 87 24.69 -6.05 2.05
N SER A 88 24.44 -7.33 1.75
CA SER A 88 23.37 -7.75 0.84
C SER A 88 21.99 -7.53 1.47
N ALA A 89 20.95 -7.54 0.63
CA ALA A 89 19.56 -7.41 1.07
C ALA A 89 19.16 -8.51 2.06
N ASP A 90 19.55 -9.77 1.79
CA ASP A 90 19.25 -10.90 2.66
C ASP A 90 19.93 -10.78 4.03
N ALA A 91 21.20 -10.36 4.04
CA ALA A 91 21.95 -10.15 5.28
C ALA A 91 21.39 -9.01 6.14
N LEU A 92 20.76 -8.02 5.52
CA LEU A 92 20.07 -6.93 6.21
C LEU A 92 18.60 -7.21 6.50
N SER A 93 18.06 -8.34 6.00
CA SER A 93 16.63 -8.65 5.97
C SER A 93 15.78 -7.48 5.43
N SER A 94 16.30 -6.70 4.49
CA SER A 94 15.65 -5.51 3.96
C SER A 94 15.14 -5.73 2.54
N LEU A 95 13.95 -5.21 2.27
CA LEU A 95 13.33 -5.29 0.96
C LEU A 95 13.75 -4.13 0.08
N SER A 96 13.62 -4.33 -1.23
CA SER A 96 13.78 -3.27 -2.22
C SER A 96 12.77 -2.14 -2.03
N PHE A 97 13.19 -0.93 -2.36
CA PHE A 97 12.37 0.28 -2.21
C PHE A 97 12.28 1.04 -3.54
N THR A 98 11.08 1.43 -3.93
CA THR A 98 10.85 2.22 -5.16
C THR A 98 10.88 3.72 -4.82
N GLY A 99 11.92 4.41 -5.29
CA GLY A 99 12.04 5.86 -5.25
C GLY A 99 11.20 6.55 -6.33
N LEU A 100 11.41 7.85 -6.52
CA LEU A 100 10.75 8.60 -7.59
C LEU A 100 11.46 8.39 -8.94
N ASP A 101 12.80 8.35 -8.93
CA ASP A 101 13.61 8.17 -10.14
C ASP A 101 14.00 6.70 -10.34
N SER A 102 14.45 6.04 -9.28
CA SER A 102 15.10 4.73 -9.38
C SER A 102 14.54 3.71 -8.39
N PHE A 103 14.67 2.44 -8.76
CA PHE A 103 14.41 1.30 -7.89
C PHE A 103 15.68 0.90 -7.15
N TYR A 104 15.61 0.90 -5.82
CA TYR A 104 16.74 0.58 -4.94
C TYR A 104 16.64 -0.84 -4.42
N ASP A 105 17.73 -1.60 -4.53
CA ASP A 105 17.82 -2.91 -3.86
C ASP A 105 17.81 -2.73 -2.33
N GLY A 106 17.48 -3.80 -1.60
CA GLY A 106 17.47 -3.79 -0.14
C GLY A 106 18.87 -3.69 0.47
N GLY A 107 19.94 -3.88 -0.31
CA GLY A 107 21.31 -3.86 0.17
C GLY A 107 21.84 -2.44 0.42
N GLY A 108 23.08 -2.36 0.85
CA GLY A 108 23.78 -1.09 0.98
C GLY A 108 24.85 -1.07 2.05
N PHE A 109 25.36 0.14 2.30
CA PHE A 109 26.32 0.45 3.34
C PHE A 109 25.58 0.97 4.56
N VAL A 110 25.82 0.40 5.74
CA VAL A 110 24.99 0.65 6.92
C VAL A 110 25.82 1.24 8.06
N ALA A 111 25.39 2.40 8.55
CA ALA A 111 25.91 3.06 9.72
C ALA A 111 24.88 3.05 10.85
N ASP A 112 25.19 2.36 11.94
CA ASP A 112 24.34 2.28 13.11
C ASP A 112 24.58 3.53 13.99
N LEU A 113 23.52 4.25 14.37
CA LEU A 113 23.64 5.55 15.05
C LEU A 113 23.89 5.41 16.56
N GLY A 114 23.59 4.26 17.16
CA GLY A 114 23.69 4.04 18.60
C GLY A 114 22.41 4.38 19.36
N TYR A 115 22.49 4.31 20.69
CA TYR A 115 21.34 4.52 21.60
C TYR A 115 21.31 5.93 22.19
N ASN A 116 22.47 6.58 22.18
CA ASN A 116 22.65 7.89 22.79
C ASN A 116 22.94 8.96 21.74
N ILE A 117 22.46 10.17 21.99
CA ILE A 117 22.67 11.30 21.08
C ILE A 117 24.15 11.60 20.84
N TRP A 118 25.00 11.43 21.85
CA TRP A 118 26.45 11.63 21.74
C TRP A 118 27.09 10.62 20.79
N GLN A 119 26.67 9.34 20.86
CA GLN A 119 27.13 8.30 19.94
C GLN A 119 26.68 8.62 18.52
N ALA A 120 25.42 8.99 18.33
CA ALA A 120 24.86 9.34 17.02
C ALA A 120 25.56 10.55 16.39
N ARG A 121 25.83 11.59 17.18
CA ARG A 121 26.61 12.77 16.75
C ARG A 121 28.04 12.40 16.38
N ASN A 122 28.70 11.53 17.16
CA ASN A 122 30.06 11.08 16.85
C ASN A 122 30.09 10.28 15.54
N VAL A 123 29.17 9.32 15.37
CA VAL A 123 29.03 8.54 14.13
C VAL A 123 28.83 9.47 12.93
N VAL A 124 27.88 10.41 13.01
CA VAL A 124 27.63 11.35 11.91
C VAL A 124 28.80 12.30 11.64
N SER A 125 29.55 12.73 12.67
CA SER A 125 30.78 13.50 12.45
C SER A 125 31.78 12.68 11.63
N VAL A 126 32.04 11.44 12.03
CA VAL A 126 32.97 10.54 11.32
C VAL A 126 32.50 10.28 9.88
N LEU A 127 31.20 10.10 9.64
CA LEU A 127 30.65 9.93 8.29
C LEU A 127 30.81 11.19 7.43
N ARG A 128 30.57 12.37 8.01
CA ARG A 128 30.72 13.66 7.32
C ARG A 128 32.18 13.94 6.98
N ASP A 129 33.07 13.77 7.95
CA ASP A 129 34.49 14.09 7.82
C ASP A 129 35.18 13.16 6.79
N ASN A 130 34.66 11.93 6.60
CA ASN A 130 35.12 10.98 5.59
C ASN A 130 34.30 10.97 4.29
N SER A 131 33.47 12.00 4.03
CA SER A 131 32.67 12.13 2.81
C SER A 131 31.85 10.88 2.47
N TRP A 132 31.18 10.31 3.48
CA TRP A 132 30.36 9.11 3.28
C TRP A 132 29.26 9.36 2.24
N ILE A 133 28.60 10.52 2.30
CA ILE A 133 27.70 11.03 1.26
C ILE A 133 28.51 11.88 0.28
N ASP A 134 28.56 11.46 -0.97
CA ASP A 134 29.30 12.08 -2.07
C ASP A 134 28.47 12.11 -3.37
N ASP A 135 29.09 12.50 -4.49
CA ASP A 135 28.44 12.60 -5.81
C ASP A 135 27.98 11.28 -6.41
N LYS A 136 28.48 10.15 -5.89
CA LYS A 136 28.07 8.81 -6.34
C LYS A 136 26.95 8.22 -5.47
N THR A 137 26.53 8.93 -4.44
CA THR A 137 25.43 8.52 -3.57
C THR A 137 24.10 8.70 -4.27
N ALA A 138 23.36 7.59 -4.46
CA ALA A 138 22.06 7.59 -5.10
C ALA A 138 20.95 7.87 -4.09
N ALA A 139 21.00 7.19 -2.95
CA ALA A 139 19.98 7.29 -1.91
C ALA A 139 20.56 7.03 -0.52
N VAL A 140 19.95 7.66 0.49
CA VAL A 140 20.20 7.43 1.91
C VAL A 140 18.86 7.18 2.58
N PHE A 141 18.77 6.06 3.29
CA PHE A 141 17.62 5.67 4.09
C PHE A 141 17.93 5.88 5.57
N VAL A 142 17.02 6.54 6.29
CA VAL A 142 16.98 6.49 7.75
C VAL A 142 15.93 5.46 8.13
N GLU A 143 16.34 4.41 8.84
CA GLU A 143 15.48 3.28 9.19
C GLU A 143 15.51 3.06 10.70
N PHE A 144 14.33 3.02 11.32
CA PHE A 144 14.17 2.67 12.73
C PHE A 144 12.75 2.15 12.99
N THR A 145 12.61 1.39 14.07
CA THR A 145 11.31 0.84 14.50
C THR A 145 10.97 1.44 15.85
N VAL A 146 9.73 1.87 16.03
CA VAL A 146 9.21 2.35 17.31
C VAL A 146 8.06 1.45 17.77
N PHE A 147 7.91 1.29 19.07
CA PHE A 147 6.86 0.53 19.74
C PHE A 147 6.10 1.47 20.67
N GLU A 148 4.79 1.54 20.50
CA GLU A 148 3.91 2.28 21.39
C GLU A 148 3.36 1.33 22.47
N PRO A 149 3.78 1.44 23.74
CA PRO A 149 3.37 0.51 24.79
C PRO A 149 1.89 0.55 25.10
N THR A 150 1.25 1.73 24.97
CA THR A 150 -0.17 1.93 25.33
C THR A 150 -1.10 1.19 24.37
N THR A 151 -0.85 1.26 23.07
CA THR A 151 -1.65 0.60 22.04
C THR A 151 -1.07 -0.73 21.57
N SER A 152 0.10 -1.13 22.07
CA SER A 152 0.86 -2.30 21.61
C SER A 152 1.12 -2.32 20.09
N LEU A 153 1.32 -1.14 19.49
CA LEU A 153 1.55 -0.98 18.05
C LEU A 153 3.03 -0.80 17.75
N PHE A 154 3.52 -1.43 16.69
CA PHE A 154 4.88 -1.23 16.19
C PHE A 154 4.83 -0.43 14.90
N SER A 155 5.66 0.60 14.78
CA SER A 155 5.76 1.40 13.57
C SER A 155 7.16 1.30 12.99
N ALA A 156 7.25 0.74 11.80
CA ALA A 156 8.47 0.74 11.00
C ALA A 156 8.55 2.05 10.21
N VAL A 157 9.57 2.85 10.49
CA VAL A 157 9.80 4.16 9.86
C VAL A 157 10.95 4.03 8.86
N LYS A 158 10.70 4.49 7.63
CA LYS A 158 11.74 4.70 6.63
C LYS A 158 11.65 6.10 6.06
N TYR A 159 12.75 6.83 6.11
CA TYR A 159 12.90 8.11 5.45
C TYR A 159 13.90 7.98 4.31
N LEU A 160 13.45 8.15 3.08
CA LEU A 160 14.28 8.17 1.88
C LEU A 160 14.73 9.60 1.60
N TYR A 161 16.04 9.79 1.45
CA TYR A 161 16.65 10.91 0.76
C TYR A 161 17.27 10.39 -0.54
N GLU A 162 16.77 10.83 -1.67
CA GLU A 162 17.15 10.42 -3.02
C GLU A 162 17.85 11.60 -3.72
N ARG A 163 18.97 11.33 -4.40
CA ARG A 163 19.70 12.31 -5.20
C ARG A 163 19.64 11.90 -6.67
N PHE A 164 19.10 12.78 -7.50
CA PHE A 164 19.04 12.58 -8.93
C PHE A 164 20.40 12.82 -9.57
N ARG A 165 20.63 12.16 -10.71
CA ARG A 165 21.86 12.34 -11.50
C ARG A 165 22.03 13.77 -12.01
N THR A 166 20.94 14.52 -12.12
CA THR A 166 20.90 15.93 -12.52
C THR A 166 21.24 16.89 -11.37
N GLY A 167 21.47 16.38 -10.14
CA GLY A 167 21.79 17.17 -8.96
C GLY A 167 20.59 17.56 -8.09
N GLY A 168 19.36 17.28 -8.55
CA GLY A 168 18.15 17.45 -7.74
C GLY A 168 18.06 16.45 -6.59
N THR A 169 17.21 16.73 -5.61
CA THR A 169 17.00 15.88 -4.44
C THR A 169 15.52 15.65 -4.19
N ASN A 170 15.17 14.47 -3.71
CA ASN A 170 13.82 14.10 -3.33
C ASN A 170 13.81 13.45 -1.95
N THR A 171 12.76 13.71 -1.19
CA THR A 171 12.60 13.16 0.17
C THR A 171 11.24 12.52 0.32
N ARG A 172 11.20 11.31 0.88
CA ARG A 172 9.95 10.59 1.11
C ARG A 172 9.97 9.88 2.46
N ALA A 173 9.01 10.22 3.31
CA ALA A 173 8.77 9.49 4.55
C ALA A 173 7.72 8.40 4.33
N THR A 174 7.96 7.21 4.85
CA THR A 174 6.98 6.13 4.92
C THR A 174 6.97 5.55 6.33
N VAL A 175 5.79 5.59 6.96
CA VAL A 175 5.55 5.02 8.28
C VAL A 175 4.55 3.88 8.11
N ARG A 176 4.91 2.69 8.57
CA ARG A 176 4.07 1.48 8.49
C ARG A 176 3.81 0.96 9.90
N THR A 177 2.58 1.13 10.36
CA THR A 177 2.09 0.68 11.67
C THR A 177 1.56 -0.75 11.57
N LEU A 178 1.99 -1.61 12.47
CA LEU A 178 1.68 -3.04 12.52
C LEU A 178 1.27 -3.44 13.92
N VAL A 179 0.31 -4.36 13.97
CA VAL A 179 -0.14 -5.01 15.20
C VAL A 179 0.54 -6.38 15.25
N LEU A 180 1.54 -6.57 16.11
CA LEU A 180 2.16 -7.89 16.30
C LEU A 180 1.32 -8.78 17.22
N TYR A 181 0.68 -8.19 18.23
CA TYR A 181 -0.17 -8.89 19.19
C TYR A 181 -1.63 -8.50 18.97
N ALA A 182 -2.49 -9.48 18.67
CA ALA A 182 -3.88 -9.23 18.30
C ALA A 182 -4.67 -8.41 19.35
N SER A 183 -4.37 -8.60 20.63
CA SER A 183 -4.81 -7.73 21.72
C SER A 183 -3.93 -7.93 22.94
N ALA A 184 -3.78 -6.90 23.77
CA ALA A 184 -3.18 -7.01 25.09
C ALA A 184 -4.09 -7.75 26.09
N ASP A 185 -5.42 -7.70 25.85
CA ASP A 185 -6.40 -8.39 26.68
C ASP A 185 -6.53 -9.86 26.27
N THR A 186 -6.24 -10.77 27.22
CA THR A 186 -6.31 -12.23 27.03
C THR A 186 -7.67 -12.67 26.47
N ASN A 187 -8.77 -12.08 26.95
CA ASN A 187 -10.12 -12.41 26.49
C ASN A 187 -10.35 -12.05 25.02
N MET A 188 -9.89 -10.87 24.58
CA MET A 188 -9.99 -10.44 23.19
C MET A 188 -9.09 -11.27 22.27
N GLN A 189 -7.91 -11.64 22.76
CA GLN A 189 -7.00 -12.51 22.02
C GLN A 189 -7.61 -13.90 21.80
N SER A 190 -8.20 -14.52 22.83
CA SER A 190 -8.91 -15.79 22.68
C SER A 190 -10.10 -15.69 21.73
N PHE A 191 -10.87 -14.60 21.80
CA PHE A 191 -11.97 -14.37 20.86
C PHE A 191 -11.48 -14.26 19.41
N PHE A 192 -10.38 -13.55 19.17
CA PHE A 192 -9.76 -13.43 17.85
C PHE A 192 -9.33 -14.80 17.29
N GLN A 193 -8.68 -15.62 18.12
CA GLN A 193 -8.28 -16.99 17.74
C GLN A 193 -9.49 -17.87 17.38
N VAL A 194 -10.58 -17.78 18.14
CA VAL A 194 -11.84 -18.49 17.83
C VAL A 194 -12.43 -18.03 16.50
N CYS A 195 -12.43 -16.72 16.23
CA CYS A 195 -12.90 -16.17 14.95
C CYS A 195 -12.05 -16.65 13.77
N GLN A 196 -10.72 -16.71 13.94
CA GLN A 196 -9.83 -17.24 12.92
C GLN A 196 -10.10 -18.72 12.65
N LEU A 197 -10.28 -19.54 13.69
CA LEU A 197 -10.62 -20.95 13.53
C LEU A 197 -11.96 -21.14 12.83
N MET A 198 -12.97 -20.33 13.18
CA MET A 198 -14.26 -20.33 12.51
C MET A 198 -14.13 -19.97 11.02
N LEU A 199 -13.31 -18.96 10.68
CA LEU A 199 -13.06 -18.55 9.29
C LEU A 199 -12.38 -19.67 8.48
N MET A 200 -11.41 -20.37 9.07
CA MET A 200 -10.76 -21.54 8.46
C MET A 200 -11.78 -22.65 8.14
N LEU A 201 -12.68 -22.96 9.08
CA LEU A 201 -13.74 -23.96 8.88
C LEU A 201 -14.73 -23.55 7.78
N MET A 202 -15.14 -22.27 7.75
CA MET A 202 -16.03 -21.75 6.70
C MET A 202 -15.40 -21.87 5.30
N ILE A 203 -14.10 -21.61 5.18
CA ILE A 203 -13.39 -21.71 3.89
C ILE A 203 -13.32 -23.15 3.41
N LEU A 204 -13.06 -24.12 4.31
CA LEU A 204 -13.09 -25.54 3.95
C LEU A 204 -14.48 -25.97 3.45
N PHE A 205 -15.55 -25.51 4.11
CA PHE A 205 -16.91 -25.74 3.65
C PHE A 205 -17.17 -25.13 2.27
N PHE A 206 -16.79 -23.86 2.04
CA PHE A 206 -16.96 -23.22 0.74
C PHE A 206 -16.13 -23.86 -0.37
N LEU A 207 -14.91 -24.32 -0.08
CA LEU A 207 -14.09 -25.09 -1.00
C LEU A 207 -14.81 -26.37 -1.43
N PHE A 208 -15.35 -27.14 -0.47
CA PHE A 208 -16.06 -28.38 -0.78
C PHE A 208 -17.30 -28.14 -1.64
N VAL A 209 -18.10 -27.12 -1.31
CA VAL A 209 -19.25 -26.72 -2.11
C VAL A 209 -18.83 -26.33 -3.53
N GLU A 210 -17.74 -25.58 -3.68
CA GLU A 210 -17.25 -25.11 -4.97
C GLU A 210 -16.71 -26.25 -5.84
N PHE A 211 -15.96 -27.19 -5.25
CA PHE A 211 -15.56 -28.42 -5.95
C PHE A 211 -16.78 -29.21 -6.43
N GLY A 212 -17.83 -29.31 -5.61
CA GLY A 212 -19.10 -29.91 -6.01
C GLY A 212 -19.76 -29.19 -7.19
N LYS A 213 -19.74 -27.85 -7.22
CA LYS A 213 -20.27 -27.06 -8.36
C LYS A 213 -19.45 -27.27 -9.63
N ILE A 214 -18.13 -27.25 -9.53
CA ILE A 214 -17.23 -27.48 -10.67
C ILE A 214 -17.47 -28.88 -11.25
N TYR A 215 -17.60 -29.91 -10.40
CA TYR A 215 -17.87 -31.27 -10.85
C TYR A 215 -19.23 -31.41 -11.55
N ARG A 216 -20.28 -30.76 -11.03
CA ARG A 216 -21.63 -30.83 -11.62
C ARG A 216 -21.78 -30.02 -12.91
N GLN A 217 -21.23 -28.81 -12.97
CA GLN A 217 -21.41 -27.90 -14.11
C GLN A 217 -20.37 -28.11 -15.22
N GLY A 218 -19.22 -28.70 -14.90
CA GLY A 218 -18.18 -29.05 -15.88
C GLY A 218 -17.79 -27.87 -16.79
N ARG A 219 -18.16 -27.97 -18.09
CA ARG A 219 -17.84 -26.96 -19.11
C ARG A 219 -18.73 -25.72 -19.08
N GLU A 220 -19.84 -25.75 -18.36
CA GLU A 220 -20.71 -24.58 -18.20
C GLU A 220 -20.22 -23.64 -17.09
N TYR A 221 -19.44 -24.17 -16.15
CA TYR A 221 -18.90 -23.42 -15.03
C TYR A 221 -18.16 -22.12 -15.45
N PRO A 222 -17.16 -22.14 -16.36
CA PRO A 222 -16.40 -20.94 -16.72
C PRO A 222 -17.20 -19.91 -17.53
N LYS A 223 -18.40 -20.24 -18.02
CA LYS A 223 -19.24 -19.30 -18.78
C LYS A 223 -19.97 -18.31 -17.86
N GLN A 224 -20.10 -18.62 -16.57
CA GLN A 224 -20.83 -17.79 -15.63
C GLN A 224 -19.89 -16.83 -14.90
N PHE A 225 -20.12 -15.52 -15.05
CA PHE A 225 -19.36 -14.47 -14.37
C PHE A 225 -19.32 -14.66 -12.85
N TRP A 226 -20.44 -15.09 -12.25
CA TRP A 226 -20.53 -15.27 -10.80
C TRP A 226 -19.62 -16.36 -10.27
N ASN A 227 -19.49 -17.47 -10.99
CA ASN A 227 -18.59 -18.56 -10.61
C ASN A 227 -17.14 -18.07 -10.53
N TRP A 228 -16.71 -17.21 -11.46
CA TRP A 228 -15.39 -16.58 -11.39
C TRP A 228 -15.22 -15.71 -10.14
N MET A 229 -16.23 -14.92 -9.79
CA MET A 229 -16.19 -14.11 -8.56
C MET A 229 -16.11 -14.99 -7.30
N GLU A 230 -16.80 -16.13 -7.26
CA GLU A 230 -16.72 -17.10 -6.16
C GLU A 230 -15.34 -17.75 -6.08
N LEU A 231 -14.78 -18.17 -7.22
CA LEU A 231 -13.46 -18.75 -7.30
C LEU A 231 -12.36 -17.75 -6.86
N ILE A 232 -12.42 -16.50 -7.33
CA ILE A 232 -11.46 -15.45 -6.96
C ILE A 232 -11.57 -15.16 -5.46
N GLN A 233 -12.79 -15.12 -4.90
CA GLN A 233 -12.99 -14.93 -3.47
C GLN A 233 -12.31 -16.04 -2.66
N ILE A 234 -12.56 -17.31 -3.02
CA ILE A 234 -11.98 -18.46 -2.31
C ILE A 234 -10.46 -18.46 -2.45
N LEU A 235 -9.93 -18.27 -3.65
CA LEU A 235 -8.49 -18.22 -3.89
C LEU A 235 -7.82 -17.11 -3.07
N SER A 236 -8.45 -15.94 -3.01
CA SER A 236 -7.91 -14.80 -2.25
C SER A 236 -7.96 -15.04 -0.75
N THR A 237 -9.01 -15.69 -0.23
CA THR A 237 -9.06 -16.08 1.20
C THR A 237 -8.01 -17.12 1.57
N VAL A 238 -7.81 -18.14 0.73
CA VAL A 238 -6.78 -19.16 0.95
C VAL A 238 -5.39 -18.53 0.89
N ALA A 239 -5.14 -17.66 -0.09
CA ALA A 239 -3.88 -16.91 -0.17
C ALA A 239 -3.67 -16.03 1.07
N ALA A 240 -4.70 -15.34 1.58
CA ALA A 240 -4.59 -14.51 2.78
C ALA A 240 -4.19 -15.32 4.02
N ILE A 241 -4.77 -16.52 4.20
CA ILE A 241 -4.39 -17.44 5.28
C ILE A 241 -2.92 -17.86 5.17
N VAL A 242 -2.47 -18.21 3.97
CA VAL A 242 -1.06 -18.58 3.74
C VAL A 242 -0.13 -17.41 4.10
N MET A 243 -0.50 -16.18 3.70
CA MET A 243 0.27 -14.97 4.07
C MET A 243 0.26 -14.70 5.57
N PHE A 244 -0.86 -14.96 6.26
CA PHE A 244 -0.96 -14.85 7.71
C PHE A 244 0.08 -15.76 8.42
N PHE A 245 0.20 -17.03 8.01
CA PHE A 245 1.22 -17.93 8.59
C PHE A 245 2.66 -17.46 8.32
N PHE A 246 2.95 -16.94 7.13
CA PHE A 246 4.27 -16.36 6.84
C PHE A 246 4.55 -15.13 7.72
N LYS A 247 3.58 -14.22 7.84
CA LYS A 247 3.67 -13.06 8.72
C LYS A 247 3.93 -13.48 10.17
N GLU A 248 3.20 -14.47 10.69
CA GLU A 248 3.37 -14.97 12.06
C GLU A 248 4.76 -15.58 12.26
N LYS A 249 5.24 -16.38 11.30
CA LYS A 249 6.60 -16.95 11.34
C LYS A 249 7.67 -15.87 11.44
N TYR A 250 7.68 -14.89 10.53
CA TYR A 250 8.68 -13.82 10.53
C TYR A 250 8.55 -12.91 11.75
N THR A 251 7.32 -12.73 12.25
CA THR A 251 7.05 -12.00 13.49
C THR A 251 7.68 -12.70 14.68
N SER A 252 7.51 -14.01 14.82
CA SER A 252 8.15 -14.80 15.88
C SER A 252 9.67 -14.71 15.81
N GLU A 253 10.26 -14.84 14.62
CA GLU A 253 11.72 -14.72 14.43
C GLU A 253 12.25 -13.30 14.76
N PHE A 254 11.47 -12.26 14.49
CA PHE A 254 11.82 -10.88 14.85
C PHE A 254 11.76 -10.66 16.36
N VAL A 255 10.67 -11.10 17.02
CA VAL A 255 10.49 -10.95 18.47
C VAL A 255 11.57 -11.72 19.24
N GLN A 256 11.95 -12.92 18.77
CA GLN A 256 13.06 -13.68 19.36
C GLN A 256 14.38 -12.94 19.25
N ARG A 257 14.72 -12.40 18.07
CA ARG A 257 15.95 -11.60 17.88
C ARG A 257 16.01 -10.38 18.79
N VAL A 258 14.90 -9.64 18.90
CA VAL A 258 14.82 -8.47 19.78
C VAL A 258 14.94 -8.87 21.25
N ARG A 259 14.43 -10.04 21.64
CA ARG A 259 14.55 -10.56 23.02
C ARG A 259 15.98 -11.00 23.34
N ASP A 260 16.63 -11.69 22.42
CA ASP A 260 17.99 -12.21 22.60
C ASP A 260 19.03 -11.07 22.61
N ASN A 261 18.82 -10.07 21.75
CA ASN A 261 19.65 -8.88 21.71
C ASN A 261 18.84 -7.62 21.37
N PRO A 262 18.33 -6.90 22.38
CA PRO A 262 17.58 -5.66 22.19
C PRO A 262 18.37 -4.57 21.47
N PHE A 263 19.70 -4.70 21.45
CA PHE A 263 20.64 -3.75 20.90
C PHE A 263 20.94 -4.00 19.41
N GLU A 264 20.47 -5.10 18.81
CA GLU A 264 20.73 -5.38 17.40
C GLU A 264 19.75 -4.67 16.45
N THR A 265 20.25 -4.11 15.34
CA THR A 265 19.37 -3.58 14.28
C THR A 265 18.61 -4.72 13.61
N SER A 266 17.29 -4.71 13.66
CA SER A 266 16.45 -5.64 12.91
C SER A 266 15.45 -4.89 12.04
N SER A 267 15.42 -5.21 10.74
CA SER A 267 14.42 -4.66 9.82
C SER A 267 13.10 -5.41 9.95
N MET A 268 12.00 -4.67 9.83
CA MET A 268 10.64 -5.20 9.88
C MET A 268 10.04 -5.42 8.48
N ASP A 269 10.82 -5.22 7.42
CA ASP A 269 10.35 -5.14 6.04
C ASP A 269 9.55 -6.36 5.58
N TYR A 270 10.03 -7.57 5.88
CA TYR A 270 9.32 -8.79 5.50
C TYR A 270 7.97 -8.92 6.21
N ILE A 271 7.88 -8.52 7.49
CA ILE A 271 6.63 -8.54 8.24
C ILE A 271 5.64 -7.52 7.63
N VAL A 272 6.12 -6.32 7.30
CA VAL A 272 5.33 -5.30 6.59
C VAL A 272 4.82 -5.84 5.26
N LEU A 273 5.66 -6.48 4.46
CA LEU A 273 5.28 -7.02 3.15
C LEU A 273 4.17 -8.06 3.27
N TRP A 274 4.34 -9.07 4.13
CA TRP A 274 3.33 -10.11 4.29
C TRP A 274 2.03 -9.55 4.86
N SER A 275 2.11 -8.57 5.77
CA SER A 275 0.94 -7.87 6.30
C SER A 275 0.22 -7.04 5.23
N ASP A 276 0.94 -6.30 4.39
CA ASP A 276 0.34 -5.51 3.31
C ASP A 276 -0.35 -6.45 2.29
N CYS A 277 0.31 -7.56 1.90
CA CYS A 277 -0.28 -8.58 1.03
C CYS A 277 -1.56 -9.19 1.63
N GLU A 278 -1.52 -9.55 2.91
CA GLU A 278 -2.69 -10.04 3.66
C GLU A 278 -3.84 -9.03 3.62
N ILE A 279 -3.57 -7.75 3.94
CA ILE A 279 -4.56 -6.68 3.95
C ILE A 279 -5.16 -6.46 2.56
N TYR A 280 -4.36 -6.45 1.49
CA TYR A 280 -4.87 -6.29 0.13
C TYR A 280 -5.77 -7.45 -0.29
N LEU A 281 -5.40 -8.70 0.04
CA LEU A 281 -6.21 -9.88 -0.24
C LEU A 281 -7.53 -9.86 0.55
N LEU A 282 -7.49 -9.54 1.85
CA LEU A 282 -8.69 -9.40 2.67
C LEU A 282 -9.59 -8.26 2.17
N SER A 283 -9.01 -7.15 1.73
CA SER A 283 -9.77 -6.03 1.14
C SER A 283 -10.49 -6.45 -0.14
N LEU A 284 -9.84 -7.24 -1.00
CA LEU A 284 -10.46 -7.81 -2.19
C LEU A 284 -11.61 -8.76 -1.83
N VAL A 285 -11.44 -9.60 -0.80
CA VAL A 285 -12.48 -10.51 -0.32
C VAL A 285 -13.69 -9.73 0.19
N ILE A 286 -13.48 -8.72 1.03
CA ILE A 286 -14.55 -7.86 1.54
C ILE A 286 -15.25 -7.15 0.37
N PHE A 287 -14.49 -6.63 -0.60
CA PHE A 287 -15.05 -6.01 -1.80
C PHE A 287 -15.98 -6.99 -2.57
N ILE A 288 -15.55 -8.23 -2.79
CA ILE A 288 -16.41 -9.25 -3.45
C ILE A 288 -17.65 -9.56 -2.61
N ILE A 289 -17.51 -9.68 -1.29
CA ILE A 289 -18.64 -9.90 -0.37
C ILE A 289 -19.63 -8.73 -0.46
N THR A 290 -19.16 -7.48 -0.52
CA THR A 290 -20.04 -6.31 -0.67
C THR A 290 -20.79 -6.32 -2.00
N ILE A 291 -20.14 -6.71 -3.11
CA ILE A 291 -20.82 -6.90 -4.40
C ILE A 291 -21.89 -8.01 -4.32
N LYS A 292 -21.57 -9.13 -3.66
CA LYS A 292 -22.53 -10.21 -3.43
C LYS A 292 -23.71 -9.76 -2.55
N PHE A 293 -23.44 -8.95 -1.54
CA PHE A 293 -24.48 -8.35 -0.71
C PHE A 293 -25.39 -7.43 -1.52
N LEU A 294 -24.84 -6.58 -2.39
CA LEU A 294 -25.63 -5.74 -3.30
C LEU A 294 -26.52 -6.58 -4.23
N ARG A 295 -26.06 -7.77 -4.65
CA ARG A 295 -26.88 -8.70 -5.44
C ARG A 295 -28.12 -9.18 -4.67
N LEU A 296 -28.08 -9.31 -3.35
CA LEU A 296 -29.27 -9.68 -2.57
C LEU A 296 -30.38 -8.62 -2.68
N ILE A 297 -30.03 -7.38 -3.01
CA ILE A 297 -30.98 -6.28 -3.17
C ILE A 297 -31.66 -6.30 -4.55
N ARG A 298 -31.25 -7.20 -5.47
CA ARG A 298 -31.88 -7.34 -6.81
C ARG A 298 -33.37 -7.68 -6.74
N PHE A 299 -33.85 -8.19 -5.61
CA PHE A 299 -35.27 -8.46 -5.38
C PHE A 299 -36.14 -7.20 -5.32
N ASN A 300 -35.54 -6.00 -5.21
CA ASN A 300 -36.26 -4.74 -5.34
C ASN A 300 -36.53 -4.42 -6.83
N ARG A 301 -37.81 -4.19 -7.17
CA ARG A 301 -38.25 -3.82 -8.53
C ARG A 301 -37.46 -2.66 -9.14
N SER A 302 -37.16 -1.62 -8.35
CA SER A 302 -36.42 -0.45 -8.82
C SER A 302 -34.98 -0.80 -9.24
N ILE A 303 -34.36 -1.73 -8.52
CA ILE A 303 -32.98 -2.19 -8.79
C ILE A 303 -32.95 -3.17 -9.96
N CYS A 304 -33.98 -4.01 -10.09
CA CYS A 304 -34.19 -4.84 -11.28
C CYS A 304 -34.26 -3.97 -12.55
N GLN A 305 -35.04 -2.88 -12.51
CA GLN A 305 -35.12 -1.92 -13.62
C GLN A 305 -33.75 -1.31 -13.92
N MET A 306 -33.04 -0.79 -12.91
CA MET A 306 -31.69 -0.24 -13.10
C MET A 306 -30.70 -1.26 -13.67
N THR A 307 -30.71 -2.51 -13.19
CA THR A 307 -29.83 -3.57 -13.71
C THR A 307 -30.17 -3.94 -15.15
N GLY A 308 -31.46 -3.96 -15.48
CA GLY A 308 -31.96 -4.14 -16.84
C GLY A 308 -31.45 -3.03 -17.77
N THR A 309 -31.56 -1.77 -17.37
CA THR A 309 -31.05 -0.62 -18.14
C THR A 309 -29.56 -0.70 -18.38
N MET A 310 -28.78 -1.06 -17.36
CA MET A 310 -27.33 -1.20 -17.46
C MET A 310 -26.94 -2.34 -18.39
N THR A 311 -27.63 -3.49 -18.30
CA THR A 311 -27.34 -4.66 -19.15
C THR A 311 -27.70 -4.40 -20.61
N ARG A 312 -28.80 -3.68 -20.86
CA ARG A 312 -29.26 -3.31 -22.20
C ARG A 312 -28.35 -2.28 -22.85
N SER A 313 -28.02 -1.21 -22.12
CA SER A 313 -27.12 -0.14 -22.56
C SER A 313 -25.66 -0.59 -22.66
N ALA A 314 -25.27 -1.71 -22.02
CA ALA A 314 -23.88 -2.19 -21.96
C ALA A 314 -23.18 -2.24 -23.33
N LYS A 315 -23.88 -2.68 -24.39
CA LYS A 315 -23.30 -2.73 -25.75
C LYS A 315 -23.06 -1.33 -26.31
N SER A 316 -24.03 -0.43 -26.17
CA SER A 316 -23.91 0.96 -26.61
C SER A 316 -22.86 1.72 -25.82
N ILE A 317 -22.81 1.51 -24.50
CA ILE A 317 -21.78 2.06 -23.60
C ILE A 317 -20.41 1.49 -23.95
N ALA A 318 -20.27 0.21 -24.29
CA ALA A 318 -18.99 -0.39 -24.66
C ALA A 318 -18.44 0.22 -25.96
N ASN A 319 -19.29 0.39 -26.98
CA ASN A 319 -18.91 1.12 -28.21
C ASN A 319 -18.55 2.57 -27.90
N PHE A 320 -19.38 3.19 -27.06
CA PHE A 320 -19.15 4.39 -26.27
C PHE A 320 -17.69 4.60 -25.83
N PHE A 321 -17.30 3.66 -24.98
CA PHE A 321 -16.11 3.68 -24.18
C PHE A 321 -14.84 3.70 -25.04
N ILE A 322 -14.87 3.11 -26.23
CA ILE A 322 -13.75 3.15 -27.18
C ILE A 322 -13.46 4.59 -27.60
N VAL A 323 -14.49 5.37 -27.94
CA VAL A 323 -14.34 6.78 -28.30
C VAL A 323 -13.83 7.58 -27.10
N PHE A 324 -14.43 7.38 -25.92
CA PHE A 324 -14.00 8.04 -24.69
C PHE A 324 -12.52 7.79 -24.37
N VAL A 325 -12.08 6.53 -24.37
CA VAL A 325 -10.68 6.16 -24.10
C VAL A 325 -9.74 6.73 -25.17
N SER A 326 -10.13 6.71 -26.45
CA SER A 326 -9.28 7.27 -27.51
C SER A 326 -9.01 8.77 -27.33
N VAL A 327 -10.04 9.55 -26.99
CA VAL A 327 -9.93 11.00 -26.75
C VAL A 327 -9.15 11.25 -25.46
N LEU A 328 -9.39 10.44 -24.41
CA LEU A 328 -8.65 10.53 -23.16
C LEU A 328 -7.16 10.32 -23.40
N LEU A 329 -6.78 9.25 -24.09
CA LEU A 329 -5.39 8.94 -24.40
C LEU A 329 -4.73 10.01 -25.27
N ALA A 330 -5.47 10.62 -26.19
CA ALA A 330 -4.98 11.74 -26.99
C ALA A 330 -4.63 12.96 -26.12
N TYR A 331 -5.50 13.33 -25.18
CA TYR A 331 -5.22 14.42 -24.26
C TYR A 331 -4.13 14.10 -23.24
N THR A 332 -4.03 12.84 -22.78
CA THR A 332 -2.95 12.45 -21.87
C THR A 332 -1.59 12.50 -22.58
N GLN A 333 -1.55 12.08 -23.84
CA GLN A 333 -0.34 12.19 -24.65
C GLN A 333 0.03 13.66 -24.89
N LEU A 334 -0.95 14.50 -25.24
CA LEU A 334 -0.72 15.93 -25.45
C LEU A 334 -0.26 16.63 -24.16
N GLY A 335 -0.90 16.34 -23.02
CA GLY A 335 -0.52 16.89 -21.72
C GLY A 335 0.88 16.46 -21.29
N PHE A 336 1.23 15.18 -21.48
CA PHE A 336 2.56 14.66 -21.21
C PHE A 336 3.64 15.37 -22.05
N LEU A 337 3.41 15.54 -23.36
CA LEU A 337 4.37 16.19 -24.26
C LEU A 337 4.47 17.71 -24.03
N ALA A 338 3.35 18.39 -23.76
CA ALA A 338 3.31 19.84 -23.60
C ALA A 338 3.80 20.30 -22.22
N PHE A 339 3.44 19.58 -21.15
CA PHE A 339 3.63 20.05 -19.77
C PHE A 339 4.55 19.15 -18.93
N GLY A 340 4.90 17.95 -19.39
CA GLY A 340 5.59 16.96 -18.56
C GLY A 340 7.00 17.33 -18.09
N SER A 341 7.66 18.30 -18.74
CA SER A 341 8.98 18.78 -18.30
C SER A 341 8.93 19.77 -17.13
N ARG A 342 7.79 20.41 -16.90
CA ARG A 342 7.65 21.53 -15.94
C ARG A 342 6.57 21.27 -14.88
N SER A 343 5.63 20.37 -15.13
CA SER A 343 4.52 20.05 -14.24
C SER A 343 4.62 18.62 -13.70
N THR A 344 4.63 18.46 -12.38
CA THR A 344 4.65 17.15 -11.71
C THR A 344 3.45 16.27 -12.10
N PRO A 345 2.19 16.77 -12.10
CA PRO A 345 1.02 16.02 -12.56
C PRO A 345 1.12 15.42 -13.97
N TYR A 346 1.95 16.00 -14.85
CA TYR A 346 2.15 15.55 -16.22
C TYR A 346 3.52 14.91 -16.48
N SER A 347 4.30 14.65 -15.43
CA SER A 347 5.71 14.21 -15.53
C SER A 347 5.91 12.81 -16.12
N SER A 348 4.92 11.94 -16.00
CA SER A 348 4.90 10.61 -16.62
C SER A 348 3.56 10.36 -17.30
N PHE A 349 3.54 9.43 -18.25
CA PHE A 349 2.30 9.08 -18.95
C PHE A 349 1.19 8.64 -17.99
N PHE A 350 1.52 7.82 -16.98
CA PHE A 350 0.55 7.35 -15.99
C PHE A 350 0.07 8.45 -15.05
N GLN A 351 0.96 9.36 -14.63
CA GLN A 351 0.54 10.54 -13.85
C GLN A 351 -0.33 11.48 -14.68
N SER A 352 0.00 11.68 -15.97
CA SER A 352 -0.82 12.47 -16.90
C SER A 352 -2.21 11.86 -17.07
N LEU A 353 -2.30 10.53 -17.22
CA LEU A 353 -3.56 9.80 -17.26
C LEU A 353 -4.38 9.98 -15.98
N ARG A 354 -3.74 9.87 -14.82
CA ARG A 354 -4.38 10.14 -13.53
C ARG A 354 -4.93 11.56 -13.46
N SER A 355 -4.15 12.55 -13.84
CA SER A 355 -4.52 13.97 -13.81
C SER A 355 -5.70 14.25 -14.75
N CYS A 356 -5.67 13.73 -15.98
CA CYS A 356 -6.79 13.85 -16.91
C CYS A 356 -8.07 13.19 -16.37
N LEU A 357 -7.99 11.95 -15.86
CA LEU A 357 -9.14 11.28 -15.26
C LEU A 357 -9.71 12.04 -14.05
N GLN A 358 -8.83 12.58 -13.20
CA GLN A 358 -9.23 13.42 -12.07
C GLN A 358 -9.95 14.69 -12.53
N MET A 359 -9.50 15.29 -13.62
CA MET A 359 -10.15 16.44 -14.24
C MET A 359 -11.54 16.13 -14.82
N VAL A 360 -11.78 14.91 -15.35
CA VAL A 360 -13.14 14.49 -15.78
C VAL A 360 -14.10 14.40 -14.59
N LEU A 361 -13.62 13.92 -13.44
CA LEU A 361 -14.41 13.76 -12.23
C LEU A 361 -14.64 15.09 -11.46
N GLY A 362 -14.12 16.21 -11.97
CA GLY A 362 -14.22 17.53 -11.32
C GLY A 362 -13.22 17.75 -10.19
N GLY A 363 -12.11 17.01 -10.18
CA GLY A 363 -11.01 17.24 -9.25
C GLY A 363 -10.15 18.46 -9.60
N ASP A 364 -9.12 18.72 -8.79
CA ASP A 364 -8.21 19.86 -8.99
C ASP A 364 -7.47 19.79 -10.33
N MET A 365 -7.58 20.86 -11.11
CA MET A 365 -6.98 21.01 -12.44
C MET A 365 -5.60 21.67 -12.36
N HIS A 366 -5.22 22.26 -11.21
CA HIS A 366 -4.02 23.08 -11.06
C HIS A 366 -3.86 24.09 -12.22
N PHE A 367 -4.95 24.78 -12.56
CA PHE A 367 -5.04 25.66 -13.73
C PHE A 367 -3.93 26.73 -13.77
N PHE A 368 -3.59 27.29 -12.61
CA PHE A 368 -2.53 28.30 -12.50
C PHE A 368 -1.16 27.74 -12.89
N GLU A 369 -0.83 26.49 -12.53
CA GLU A 369 0.43 25.85 -12.92
C GLU A 369 0.52 25.69 -14.44
N LEU A 370 -0.59 25.32 -15.10
CA LEU A 370 -0.66 25.20 -16.56
C LEU A 370 -0.52 26.55 -17.25
N GLN A 371 -1.15 27.59 -16.71
CA GLN A 371 -1.06 28.96 -17.21
C GLN A 371 0.35 29.53 -17.08
N ASP A 372 1.04 29.22 -15.98
CA ASP A 372 2.41 29.68 -15.72
C ASP A 372 3.43 29.05 -16.66
N ILE A 373 3.22 27.79 -17.08
CA ILE A 373 4.09 27.14 -18.07
C ILE A 373 3.93 27.80 -19.44
N ASN A 374 2.68 27.96 -19.89
CA ASN A 374 2.39 28.65 -21.14
C ASN A 374 1.03 29.36 -21.06
N ARG A 375 1.11 30.69 -21.09
CA ARG A 375 -0.04 31.60 -20.95
C ARG A 375 -1.17 31.36 -21.96
N ILE A 376 -0.87 30.81 -23.13
CA ILE A 376 -1.87 30.54 -24.18
C ILE A 376 -2.22 29.05 -24.20
N LEU A 377 -1.21 28.17 -24.28
CA LEU A 377 -1.43 26.74 -24.46
C LEU A 377 -2.09 26.08 -23.24
N GLY A 378 -1.74 26.50 -22.01
CA GLY A 378 -2.30 25.96 -20.78
C GLY A 378 -3.82 26.19 -20.68
N PRO A 379 -4.28 27.46 -20.74
CA PRO A 379 -5.70 27.76 -20.72
C PRO A 379 -6.47 27.18 -21.91
N ALA A 380 -5.87 27.17 -23.11
CA ALA A 380 -6.50 26.57 -24.29
C ALA A 380 -6.68 25.05 -24.13
N PHE A 381 -5.67 24.34 -23.62
CA PHE A 381 -5.75 22.93 -23.31
C PHE A 381 -6.87 22.64 -22.30
N ALA A 382 -6.88 23.35 -21.18
CA ALA A 382 -7.90 23.19 -20.15
C ALA A 382 -9.31 23.45 -20.68
N PHE A 383 -9.50 24.52 -21.44
CA PHE A 383 -10.80 24.88 -22.01
C PHE A 383 -11.30 23.83 -23.01
N VAL A 384 -10.47 23.44 -23.98
CA VAL A 384 -10.83 22.46 -25.01
C VAL A 384 -11.05 21.08 -24.40
N TYR A 385 -10.27 20.72 -23.39
CA TYR A 385 -10.49 19.51 -22.61
C TYR A 385 -11.85 19.52 -21.91
N MET A 386 -12.14 20.58 -21.13
CA MET A 386 -13.40 20.68 -20.38
C MET A 386 -14.62 20.67 -21.31
N LEU A 387 -14.53 21.37 -22.45
CA LEU A 387 -15.58 21.37 -23.46
C LEU A 387 -15.80 19.97 -24.04
N SER A 388 -14.73 19.29 -24.45
CA SER A 388 -14.86 17.97 -25.08
C SER A 388 -15.24 16.86 -24.08
N MET A 389 -14.53 16.73 -22.97
CA MET A 389 -14.75 15.66 -22.00
C MET A 389 -16.03 15.84 -21.17
N ASN A 390 -16.22 17.02 -20.59
CA ASN A 390 -17.33 17.22 -19.66
C ASN A 390 -18.62 17.64 -20.37
N MET A 391 -18.56 18.55 -21.34
CA MET A 391 -19.78 19.01 -22.01
C MET A 391 -20.25 18.07 -23.13
N ILE A 392 -19.34 17.42 -23.86
CA ILE A 392 -19.75 16.53 -24.96
C ILE A 392 -19.81 15.09 -24.49
N LEU A 393 -18.67 14.51 -24.09
CA LEU A 393 -18.59 13.06 -23.86
C LEU A 393 -19.41 12.60 -22.64
N LEU A 394 -19.37 13.32 -21.51
CA LEU A 394 -20.16 12.97 -20.32
C LEU A 394 -21.67 13.08 -20.61
N ASN A 395 -22.10 14.14 -21.28
CA ASN A 395 -23.51 14.30 -21.67
C ASN A 395 -23.97 13.24 -22.68
N MET A 396 -23.08 12.80 -23.57
CA MET A 396 -23.39 11.70 -24.50
C MET A 396 -23.56 10.36 -23.77
N PHE A 397 -22.74 10.11 -22.75
CA PHE A 397 -22.90 8.95 -21.86
C PHE A 397 -24.25 8.97 -21.13
N LEU A 398 -24.64 10.13 -20.58
CA LEU A 398 -25.94 10.31 -19.93
C LEU A 398 -27.11 10.13 -20.91
N ALA A 399 -26.99 10.61 -22.16
CA ALA A 399 -28.01 10.43 -23.18
C ALA A 399 -28.24 8.96 -23.52
N ILE A 400 -27.16 8.16 -23.72
CA ILE A 400 -27.27 6.70 -23.96
C ILE A 400 -27.99 6.01 -22.80
N LEU A 401 -27.65 6.39 -21.57
CA LEU A 401 -28.24 5.79 -20.38
C LEU A 401 -29.72 6.16 -20.23
N ASN A 402 -30.08 7.42 -20.51
CA ASN A 402 -31.47 7.87 -20.45
C ASN A 402 -32.34 7.19 -21.52
N ASP A 403 -31.85 7.06 -22.75
CA ASP A 403 -32.55 6.37 -23.83
C ASP A 403 -32.84 4.90 -23.47
N SER A 404 -31.82 4.21 -22.97
CA SER A 404 -31.99 2.83 -22.48
C SER A 404 -32.89 2.74 -21.24
N TYR A 405 -32.91 3.78 -20.39
CA TYR A 405 -33.82 3.86 -19.25
C TYR A 405 -35.27 3.97 -19.69
N GLU A 406 -35.57 4.88 -20.62
CA GLU A 406 -36.90 5.06 -21.17
C GLU A 406 -37.42 3.77 -21.82
N GLU A 407 -36.61 3.09 -22.64
CA GLU A 407 -37.00 1.81 -23.25
C GLU A 407 -37.39 0.74 -22.22
N THR A 408 -36.59 0.55 -21.16
CA THR A 408 -36.89 -0.48 -20.15
C THR A 408 -38.08 -0.14 -19.26
N LYS A 409 -38.43 1.15 -19.15
CA LYS A 409 -39.62 1.60 -18.42
C LYS A 409 -40.89 1.11 -19.11
N PHE A 410 -40.88 1.02 -20.44
CA PHE A 410 -42.00 0.51 -21.23
C PHE A 410 -42.05 -1.03 -21.29
N GLU A 411 -40.91 -1.72 -21.20
CA GLU A 411 -40.84 -3.20 -21.18
C GLU A 411 -41.07 -3.84 -19.79
N GLY A 412 -41.84 -3.20 -18.91
CA GLY A 412 -42.00 -3.53 -17.48
C GLY A 412 -42.47 -4.95 -17.09
N GLU A 413 -42.61 -5.89 -18.02
CA GLU A 413 -43.20 -7.23 -17.85
C GLU A 413 -42.18 -8.40 -17.82
N ARG A 414 -40.86 -8.14 -17.72
CA ARG A 414 -39.85 -9.22 -17.73
C ARG A 414 -39.04 -9.43 -16.44
N PHE A 415 -39.33 -8.72 -15.36
CA PHE A 415 -38.57 -8.84 -14.12
C PHE A 415 -39.04 -10.00 -13.23
N ARG A 416 -38.85 -11.24 -13.72
CA ARG A 416 -39.15 -12.49 -12.99
C ARG A 416 -38.58 -12.53 -11.57
N ASP A 417 -37.42 -11.90 -11.32
CA ASP A 417 -36.79 -11.84 -10.00
C ASP A 417 -37.59 -10.95 -9.00
N ALA A 418 -38.26 -9.89 -9.47
CA ALA A 418 -39.06 -9.01 -8.63
C ALA A 418 -40.44 -9.63 -8.32
N GLU A 419 -41.06 -10.28 -9.30
CA GLU A 419 -42.30 -11.04 -9.10
C GLU A 419 -42.08 -12.22 -8.14
N LEU A 420 -40.94 -12.91 -8.23
CA LEU A 420 -40.57 -13.98 -7.30
C LEU A 420 -40.42 -13.45 -5.87
N ALA A 421 -39.85 -12.25 -5.69
CA ALA A 421 -39.71 -11.62 -4.39
C ALA A 421 -41.07 -11.24 -3.78
N GLU A 422 -41.95 -10.65 -4.59
CA GLU A 422 -43.32 -10.30 -4.18
C GLU A 422 -44.11 -11.56 -3.80
N PHE A 423 -44.01 -12.63 -4.60
CA PHE A 423 -44.59 -13.93 -4.29
C PHE A 423 -44.03 -14.53 -2.99
N MET A 424 -42.71 -14.46 -2.76
CA MET A 424 -42.11 -14.94 -1.51
C MET A 424 -42.64 -14.16 -0.30
N VAL A 425 -42.71 -12.83 -0.38
CA VAL A 425 -43.24 -11.98 0.70
C VAL A 425 -44.72 -12.28 0.97
N GLU A 426 -45.51 -12.44 -0.08
CA GLU A 426 -46.92 -12.82 0.03
C GLU A 426 -47.09 -14.22 0.65
N TYR A 427 -46.26 -15.18 0.25
CA TYR A 427 -46.27 -16.53 0.80
C TYR A 427 -45.87 -16.55 2.28
N PHE A 428 -44.79 -15.86 2.65
CA PHE A 428 -44.32 -15.77 4.04
C PHE A 428 -45.35 -15.07 4.93
N SER A 429 -45.92 -13.94 4.49
CA SER A 429 -46.94 -13.22 5.25
C SER A 429 -48.22 -14.04 5.43
N LYS A 430 -48.69 -14.75 4.40
CA LYS A 430 -49.83 -15.68 4.50
C LYS A 430 -49.56 -16.84 5.47
N ASN A 431 -48.36 -17.41 5.47
CA ASN A 431 -48.01 -18.48 6.43
C ASN A 431 -47.87 -17.95 7.86
N LEU A 432 -47.30 -16.76 8.06
CA LEU A 432 -47.22 -16.11 9.38
C LEU A 432 -48.61 -15.79 9.94
N LEU A 433 -49.52 -15.29 9.09
CA LEU A 433 -50.92 -15.05 9.45
C LEU A 433 -51.64 -16.35 9.82
N ARG A 434 -51.42 -17.44 9.05
CA ARG A 434 -51.95 -18.78 9.37
C ARG A 434 -51.48 -19.29 10.73
N ILE A 435 -50.18 -19.16 11.02
CA ILE A 435 -49.60 -19.55 12.31
C ILE A 435 -50.22 -18.72 13.44
N LYS A 436 -50.35 -17.39 13.26
CA LYS A 436 -51.00 -16.50 14.25
C LYS A 436 -52.47 -16.84 14.48
N THR A 437 -53.23 -17.16 13.43
CA THR A 437 -54.64 -17.59 13.58
C THR A 437 -54.80 -18.96 14.23
N ASN A 438 -53.85 -19.88 14.05
CA ASN A 438 -53.86 -21.18 14.71
C ASN A 438 -53.47 -21.06 16.20
N LEU A 439 -52.55 -20.15 16.54
CA LEU A 439 -52.20 -19.82 17.93
C LEU A 439 -53.33 -19.14 18.69
N ASN A 440 -54.19 -18.36 18.02
CA ASN A 440 -55.36 -17.70 18.65
C ASN A 440 -56.60 -18.61 18.77
N LYS A 441 -56.55 -19.83 18.23
CA LYS A 441 -57.62 -20.84 18.33
C LYS A 441 -57.35 -21.93 19.38
N LEU A 442 -56.13 -21.95 19.93
CA LEU A 442 -55.74 -22.64 21.16
C LEU A 442 -55.97 -21.67 22.33
#